data_AF-A0A2K4AIW1-F1
#
_entry.id   AF-A0A2K4AIW1-F1
#
_cell.length_a   1.000
_cell.length_b   1.000
_cell.length_c   1.000
_cell.angle_alpha   90.00
_cell.angle_beta   90.00
_cell.angle_gamma   90.00
#
_symmetry.space_group_name_H-M   'P 1'
#
loop_
_entity.id
_entity.type
_entity.pdbx_description
1 polymer ?
#
loop_
_entity_poly.entity_id
_entity_poly.type
_entity_poly.pdbx_seq_one_letter_code
_entity_poly.pdbx_strand_id
1 'polypeptide(L)'
;MDLFKDIRDASNEIGESIHDATDAIKKEAEKDAKIAMEKARLFALKHELKNEIQSMISDEKEDIENSVSSLDEIESILKDQSSRLEGAFEGKTSDAIAFNLATEQSKLMDLTESYDDCKKSCKTYDGWF
;
A
#
# COMPACT_ATOMS: atom_id res chain seq x y z
N MET A 1 11.99 -0.39 -78.00
CA MET A 1 12.21 -0.20 -76.55
C MET A 1 13.26 0.87 -76.40
N ASP A 2 12.95 1.93 -75.65
CA ASP A 2 13.88 3.03 -75.40
C ASP A 2 14.49 2.84 -74.01
N LEU A 3 15.68 2.25 -74.00
CA LEU A 3 16.39 1.84 -72.79
C LEU A 3 16.57 3.00 -71.79
N PHE A 4 16.71 4.23 -72.29
CA PHE A 4 16.87 5.41 -71.44
C PHE A 4 15.58 5.82 -70.74
N LYS A 5 14.43 5.58 -71.36
CA LYS A 5 13.12 5.82 -70.76
C LYS A 5 12.86 4.79 -69.65
N ASP A 6 13.10 3.52 -69.95
CA ASP A 6 12.90 2.43 -68.99
C ASP A 6 13.79 2.60 -67.73
N ILE A 7 15.04 3.05 -67.90
CA ILE A 7 15.96 3.36 -66.78
C ILE A 7 15.46 4.55 -65.94
N ARG A 8 14.87 5.57 -66.58
CA ARG A 8 14.33 6.75 -65.89
C ARG A 8 13.09 6.39 -65.08
N ASP A 9 12.19 5.61 -65.67
CA ASP A 9 10.96 5.19 -65.00
C ASP A 9 11.28 4.29 -63.80
N ALA A 10 12.21 3.35 -63.95
CA ALA A 10 12.71 2.54 -62.83
C ALA A 10 13.40 3.37 -61.73
N SER A 11 14.17 4.41 -62.11
CA SER A 11 14.80 5.30 -61.13
C SER A 11 13.78 6.09 -60.31
N ASN A 12 12.70 6.54 -60.95
CA ASN A 12 11.62 7.25 -60.26
C ASN A 12 10.86 6.31 -59.29
N GLU A 13 10.54 5.09 -59.72
CA GLU A 13 9.86 4.09 -58.91
C GLU A 13 10.69 3.67 -57.68
N ILE A 14 12.01 3.54 -57.85
CA ILE A 14 12.95 3.31 -56.74
C ILE A 14 12.95 4.52 -55.79
N GLY A 15 12.98 5.75 -56.32
CA GLY A 15 12.94 6.97 -55.52
C GLY A 15 11.68 7.09 -54.66
N GLU A 16 10.51 6.81 -55.24
CA GLU A 16 9.23 6.79 -54.54
C GLU A 16 9.20 5.70 -53.46
N SER A 17 9.66 4.48 -53.79
CA SER A 17 9.72 3.37 -52.84
C SER A 17 10.63 3.64 -51.64
N ILE A 18 11.76 4.33 -51.86
CA ILE A 18 12.68 4.74 -50.79
C ILE A 18 12.03 5.81 -49.90
N HIS A 19 11.30 6.75 -50.52
CA HIS A 19 10.59 7.79 -49.77
C HIS A 19 9.51 7.19 -48.86
N ASP A 20 8.67 6.31 -49.41
CA ASP A 20 7.62 5.60 -48.66
C ASP A 20 8.20 4.73 -47.53
N ALA A 21 9.30 4.03 -47.80
CA ALA A 21 10.00 3.25 -46.78
C ALA A 21 10.56 4.12 -45.65
N THR A 22 11.09 5.31 -45.99
CA THR A 22 11.62 6.26 -45.02
C THR A 22 10.50 6.81 -44.12
N ASP A 23 9.36 7.15 -44.70
CA ASP A 23 8.19 7.63 -43.95
C ASP A 23 7.60 6.54 -43.06
N ALA A 24 7.55 5.29 -43.52
CA ALA A 24 7.13 4.15 -42.71
C ALA A 24 8.06 3.91 -41.52
N ILE A 25 9.38 3.97 -41.72
CA ILE A 25 10.38 3.83 -40.66
C ILE A 25 10.23 4.96 -39.63
N LYS A 26 10.07 6.20 -40.08
CA LYS A 26 9.88 7.35 -39.20
C LYS A 26 8.63 7.18 -38.33
N LYS A 27 7.52 6.74 -38.92
CA LYS A 27 6.26 6.52 -38.20
C LYS A 27 6.38 5.41 -37.15
N GLU A 28 7.08 4.32 -37.45
CA GLU A 28 7.30 3.25 -36.48
C GLU A 28 8.24 3.71 -35.35
N ALA A 29 9.31 4.45 -35.68
CA ALA A 29 10.22 5.02 -34.68
C ALA A 29 9.50 5.99 -33.72
N GLU A 30 8.59 6.84 -34.22
CA GLU A 30 7.76 7.72 -33.38
C GLU A 30 6.81 6.94 -32.46
N LYS A 31 6.27 5.82 -32.94
CA LYS A 31 5.40 4.94 -32.16
C LYS A 31 6.17 4.21 -31.07
N ASP A 32 7.35 3.69 -31.38
CA ASP A 32 8.23 3.03 -30.40
C ASP A 32 8.69 4.00 -29.32
N ALA A 33 9.03 5.24 -29.70
CA ALA A 33 9.37 6.30 -28.75
C ALA A 33 8.21 6.60 -27.78
N LYS A 34 6.97 6.68 -28.30
CA LYS A 34 5.76 6.86 -27.46
C LYS A 34 5.54 5.68 -26.51
N ILE A 35 5.72 4.45 -26.98
CA ILE A 35 5.60 3.25 -26.15
C ILE A 35 6.64 3.26 -25.03
N ALA A 36 7.89 3.62 -25.34
CA ALA A 36 8.96 3.71 -24.35
C ALA A 36 8.67 4.76 -23.28
N MET A 37 8.18 5.94 -23.68
CA MET A 37 7.75 6.99 -22.76
C MET A 37 6.61 6.52 -21.85
N GLU A 38 5.58 5.88 -22.39
CA GLU A 38 4.46 5.41 -21.57
C GLU A 38 4.88 4.30 -20.60
N LYS A 39 5.79 3.39 -21.01
CA LYS A 39 6.37 2.39 -20.11
C LYS A 39 7.15 3.03 -18.96
N ALA A 40 7.95 4.06 -19.25
CA ALA A 40 8.67 4.79 -18.20
C ALA A 40 7.70 5.48 -17.23
N ARG A 41 6.63 6.09 -17.75
CA ARG A 41 5.57 6.71 -16.94
C ARG A 41 4.85 5.70 -16.06
N LEU A 42 4.49 4.54 -16.60
CA LEU A 42 3.88 3.45 -15.84
C LEU A 42 4.79 2.91 -14.74
N PHE A 43 6.10 2.84 -14.99
CA PHE A 43 7.07 2.41 -13.98
C PHE A 43 7.20 3.43 -12.84
N ALA A 44 7.24 4.71 -13.16
CA ALA A 44 7.24 5.79 -12.16
C ALA A 44 5.96 5.74 -11.31
N LEU A 45 4.78 5.64 -11.95
CA LEU A 45 3.50 5.52 -11.25
C LEU A 45 3.43 4.29 -10.35
N LYS A 46 3.96 3.14 -10.80
CA LYS A 46 4.07 1.93 -9.97
C LYS A 46 4.90 2.18 -8.71
N HIS A 47 6.00 2.92 -8.83
CA HIS A 47 6.84 3.27 -7.69
C HIS A 47 6.15 4.25 -6.73
N GLU A 48 5.47 5.27 -7.26
CA GLU A 48 4.71 6.23 -6.46
C GLU A 48 3.61 5.53 -5.66
N LEU A 49 2.80 4.69 -6.32
CA LEU A 49 1.74 3.91 -5.66
C LEU A 49 2.30 2.99 -4.58
N LYS A 50 3.46 2.36 -4.81
CA LYS A 50 4.11 1.52 -3.81
C LYS A 50 4.49 2.34 -2.58
N ASN A 51 5.10 3.51 -2.77
CA ASN A 51 5.51 4.37 -1.68
C ASN A 51 4.29 4.90 -0.89
N GLU A 52 3.22 5.26 -1.58
CA GLU A 52 1.99 5.74 -0.95
C GLU A 52 1.33 4.66 -0.09
N ILE A 53 1.21 3.42 -0.61
CA ILE A 53 0.73 2.28 0.16
C ILE A 53 1.61 2.02 1.39
N GLN A 54 2.94 2.11 1.24
CA GLN A 54 3.87 1.94 2.37
C GLN A 54 3.69 3.03 3.43
N SER A 55 3.45 4.28 3.03
CA SER A 55 3.15 5.38 3.95
C SER A 55 1.86 5.10 4.71
N MET A 56 0.78 4.79 4.00
CA MET A 56 -0.53 4.50 4.63
C MET A 56 -0.44 3.36 5.66
N ILE A 57 0.28 2.28 5.34
CA ILE A 57 0.48 1.17 6.28
C ILE A 57 1.31 1.60 7.49
N SER A 58 2.26 2.52 7.31
CA SER A 58 3.10 3.01 8.41
C SER A 58 2.30 3.92 9.35
N ASP A 59 1.49 4.82 8.79
CA ASP A 59 0.62 5.72 9.56
C ASP A 59 -0.39 4.90 10.38
N GLU A 60 -1.03 3.90 9.77
CA GLU A 60 -1.98 3.01 10.46
C GLU A 60 -1.31 2.22 11.60
N LYS A 61 -0.05 1.78 11.42
CA LYS A 61 0.71 1.11 12.49
C LYS A 61 0.95 2.04 13.67
N GLU A 62 1.29 3.29 13.41
CA GLU A 62 1.53 4.29 14.45
C GLU A 62 0.24 4.54 15.26
N ASP A 63 -0.89 4.69 14.57
CA ASP A 63 -2.20 4.86 15.22
C ASP A 63 -2.60 3.65 16.09
N ILE A 64 -2.32 2.43 15.60
CA ILE A 64 -2.51 1.19 16.36
C ILE A 64 -1.62 1.16 17.61
N GLU A 65 -0.34 1.52 17.49
CA GLU A 65 0.61 1.51 18.61
C GLU A 65 0.26 2.55 19.69
N ASN A 66 -0.20 3.73 19.28
CA ASN A 66 -0.72 4.76 20.20
C ASN A 66 -1.95 4.26 20.97
N SER A 67 -2.84 3.52 20.28
CA SER A 67 -4.04 2.95 20.88
C SER A 67 -3.72 1.83 21.87
N VAL A 68 -2.77 0.94 21.54
CA VAL A 68 -2.29 -0.11 22.46
C VAL A 68 -1.68 0.49 23.72
N SER A 69 -0.85 1.54 23.58
CA SER A 69 -0.26 2.23 24.73
C SER A 69 -1.35 2.78 25.68
N SER A 70 -2.46 3.26 25.13
CA SER A 70 -3.61 3.72 25.91
C SER A 70 -4.33 2.57 26.64
N LEU A 71 -4.36 1.36 26.06
CA LEU A 71 -4.94 0.18 26.71
C LEU A 71 -4.10 -0.28 27.90
N ASP A 72 -2.77 -0.27 27.78
CA ASP A 72 -1.84 -0.61 28.88
C ASP A 72 -2.03 0.35 30.08
N GLU A 73 -2.24 1.65 29.80
CA GLU A 73 -2.58 2.64 30.83
C GLU A 73 -3.91 2.32 31.53
N ILE A 74 -4.95 1.97 30.77
CA ILE A 74 -6.25 1.60 31.33
C ILE A 74 -6.15 0.33 32.18
N GLU A 75 -5.37 -0.67 31.74
CA GLU A 75 -5.13 -1.88 32.51
C GLU A 75 -4.45 -1.57 33.86
N SER A 76 -3.44 -0.67 33.83
CA SER A 76 -2.75 -0.21 35.04
C SER A 76 -3.71 0.49 36.01
N ILE A 77 -4.57 1.39 35.50
CA ILE A 77 -5.58 2.08 36.30
C ILE A 77 -6.58 1.09 36.90
N LEU A 78 -7.08 0.13 36.12
CA LEU A 78 -8.01 -0.89 36.61
C LEU A 78 -7.38 -1.74 37.73
N LYS A 79 -6.10 -2.10 37.61
CA LYS A 79 -5.37 -2.81 38.66
C LYS A 79 -5.23 -1.97 39.93
N ASP A 80 -4.86 -0.69 39.84
CA ASP A 80 -4.78 0.21 40.99
C ASP A 80 -6.14 0.36 41.69
N GLN A 81 -7.21 0.60 40.91
CA GLN A 81 -8.56 0.73 41.46
C GLN A 81 -9.02 -0.57 42.12
N SER A 82 -8.73 -1.73 41.54
CA SER A 82 -9.02 -3.04 42.13
C SER A 82 -8.39 -3.19 43.50
N SER A 83 -7.08 -2.94 43.62
CA SER A 83 -6.35 -3.06 44.89
C SER A 83 -6.88 -2.08 45.96
N ARG A 84 -7.27 -0.87 45.55
CA ARG A 84 -7.83 0.14 46.47
C ARG A 84 -9.23 -0.24 46.96
N LEU A 85 -10.04 -0.87 46.11
CA LEU A 85 -11.40 -1.24 46.43
C LEU A 85 -11.48 -2.50 47.31
N GLU A 86 -10.60 -3.47 47.11
CA GLU A 86 -10.48 -4.66 47.98
C GLU A 86 -10.23 -4.29 49.45
N GLY A 87 -9.49 -3.20 49.71
CA GLY A 87 -9.23 -2.70 51.07
C GLY A 87 -10.32 -1.80 51.66
N ALA A 88 -11.25 -1.29 50.84
CA ALA A 88 -12.23 -0.27 51.25
C ALA A 88 -13.64 -0.82 51.51
N PHE A 89 -13.99 -1.97 50.93
CA PHE A 89 -15.33 -2.55 51.02
C PHE A 89 -15.28 -4.03 51.43
N GLU A 90 -16.19 -4.43 52.32
CA GLU A 90 -16.39 -5.83 52.74
C GLU A 90 -17.78 -6.33 52.35
N GLY A 91 -17.94 -7.65 52.23
CA GLY A 91 -19.22 -8.30 51.95
C GLY A 91 -19.73 -8.11 50.52
N LYS A 92 -21.06 -8.16 50.32
CA LYS A 92 -21.68 -8.23 48.99
C LYS A 92 -21.32 -7.07 48.04
N THR A 93 -20.98 -5.91 48.57
CA THR A 93 -20.52 -4.77 47.77
C THR A 93 -19.13 -5.03 47.20
N SER A 94 -18.24 -5.62 47.99
CA SER A 94 -16.90 -6.04 47.55
C SER A 94 -17.00 -7.12 46.46
N ASP A 95 -17.86 -8.12 46.66
CA ASP A 95 -18.09 -9.18 45.67
C ASP A 95 -18.61 -8.64 44.33
N ALA A 96 -19.57 -7.69 44.37
CA ALA A 96 -20.11 -7.06 43.16
C ALA A 96 -19.07 -6.20 42.44
N ILE A 97 -18.23 -5.50 43.19
CA ILE A 97 -17.13 -4.69 42.63
C ILE A 97 -16.07 -5.59 41.99
N ALA A 98 -15.64 -6.66 42.67
CA ALA A 98 -14.69 -7.62 42.14
C ALA A 98 -15.19 -8.28 40.85
N PHE A 99 -16.48 -8.66 40.81
CA PHE A 99 -17.10 -9.23 39.61
C PHE A 99 -17.10 -8.25 38.42
N ASN A 100 -17.46 -6.98 38.67
CA ASN A 100 -17.46 -5.95 37.61
C ASN A 100 -16.03 -5.65 37.11
N LEU A 101 -15.06 -5.56 38.02
CA LEU A 101 -13.64 -5.37 37.67
C LEU A 101 -13.10 -6.53 36.83
N ALA A 102 -13.39 -7.78 37.22
CA ALA A 102 -13.01 -8.95 36.45
C ALA A 102 -13.65 -8.94 35.04
N THR A 103 -14.90 -8.48 34.95
CA THR A 103 -15.60 -8.35 33.66
C THR A 103 -14.93 -7.30 32.76
N GLU A 104 -14.58 -6.12 33.29
CA GLU A 104 -13.88 -5.09 32.53
C GLU A 104 -12.45 -5.51 32.15
N GLN A 105 -11.74 -6.22 33.03
CA GLN A 105 -10.44 -6.81 32.69
C GLN A 105 -10.53 -7.82 31.54
N SER A 106 -11.56 -8.67 31.54
CA SER A 106 -11.80 -9.62 30.45
C SER A 106 -12.04 -8.90 29.12
N LYS A 107 -12.88 -7.85 29.10
CA LYS A 107 -13.13 -7.06 27.89
C LYS A 107 -11.86 -6.37 27.38
N LEU A 108 -11.02 -5.89 28.30
CA LEU A 108 -9.76 -5.24 27.94
C LEU A 108 -8.80 -6.26 27.30
N MET A 109 -8.75 -7.48 27.82
CA MET A 109 -7.95 -8.57 27.24
C MET A 109 -8.42 -8.93 25.81
N ASP A 110 -9.73 -9.06 25.59
CA ASP A 110 -10.31 -9.31 24.26
C ASP A 110 -9.95 -8.18 23.28
N LEU A 111 -9.98 -6.93 23.75
CA LEU A 111 -9.65 -5.76 22.94
C LEU A 111 -8.15 -5.73 22.61
N THR A 112 -7.27 -6.03 23.56
CA THR A 112 -5.83 -6.14 23.32
C THR A 112 -5.51 -7.22 22.29
N GLU A 113 -6.15 -8.38 22.35
CA GLU A 113 -5.98 -9.45 21.35
C GLU A 113 -6.41 -8.98 19.95
N SER A 114 -7.55 -8.27 19.86
CA SER A 114 -8.01 -7.69 18.59
C SER A 114 -7.03 -6.65 18.03
N TYR A 115 -6.39 -5.84 18.88
CA TYR A 115 -5.37 -4.87 18.47
C TYR A 115 -4.09 -5.55 17.99
N ASP A 116 -3.67 -6.62 18.65
CA ASP A 116 -2.53 -7.44 18.22
C ASP A 116 -2.76 -8.04 16.83
N ASP A 117 -3.98 -8.48 16.55
CA ASP A 117 -4.35 -8.98 15.23
C ASP A 117 -4.41 -7.86 14.18
N CYS A 118 -4.90 -6.67 14.56
CA CYS A 118 -4.85 -5.49 13.71
C CYS A 118 -3.39 -5.11 13.35
N LYS A 119 -2.49 -5.13 14.33
CA LYS A 119 -1.05 -4.89 14.14
C LYS A 119 -0.42 -5.92 13.19
N LYS A 120 -0.75 -7.20 13.38
CA LYS A 120 -0.30 -8.29 12.49
C LYS A 120 -0.86 -8.16 11.07
N SER A 121 -2.01 -7.52 10.88
CA SER A 121 -2.63 -7.32 9.56
C SER A 121 -1.92 -6.23 8.74
N CYS A 122 -1.30 -5.25 9.41
CA CYS A 122 -0.55 -4.16 8.79
C CYS A 122 0.83 -4.64 8.27
N LYS A 123 0.85 -5.61 7.34
CA LYS A 123 2.09 -6.08 6.72
C LYS A 123 2.42 -5.24 5.49
N THR A 124 3.61 -4.67 5.47
CA THR A 124 4.23 -4.26 4.21
C THR A 124 4.64 -5.54 3.49
N TYR A 125 4.10 -5.76 2.28
CA TYR A 125 4.57 -6.85 1.44
C TYR A 125 5.97 -6.48 0.92
N ASP A 126 7.00 -6.93 1.62
CA ASP A 126 8.39 -6.66 1.24
C ASP A 126 8.81 -7.42 -0.04
N GLY A 127 7.97 -8.32 -0.54
CA GLY A 127 8.26 -9.22 -1.67
C GLY A 127 7.27 -9.12 -2.83
N TRP A 128 7.31 -8.03 -3.60
CA TRP A 128 6.84 -8.01 -4.99
C TRP A 128 8.03 -7.83 -5.94
N PHE A 129 8.89 -8.86 -6.00
CA PHE A 129 9.72 -9.26 -7.13
C PHE A 129 10.06 -10.74 -6.98
#